data_AF-A0A1X0QLC2-F1
#
_entry.id   AF-A0A1X0QLC2-F1
#
_cell.length_a   1.000
_cell.length_b   1.000
_cell.length_c   1.000
_cell.angle_alpha   90.00
_cell.angle_beta   90.00
_cell.angle_gamma   90.00
#
_symmetry.space_group_name_H-M   'P 1'
#
loop_
_entity.id
_entity.type
_entity.pdbx_description
1 polymer ?
#
loop_
_entity_poly.entity_id
_entity_poly.type
_entity_poly.pdbx_seq_one_letter_code
_entity_poly.pdbx_strand_id
1 'polypeptide(L)'
;MKDKPIDYFKSKIPNINHKLTIHMGTDKSILTIKKKLEMRVNHINPESITLDKIKEMNIEFNKYLDKLNINKLFIERLYKAELAGAKIFLRDYSNPTKLIECYIIEERENSLIVLKWKVKIYPKSRIEFYLIYQNIKYLFIGENLKLNRFFKS
;
A
#
# COMPACT_ATOMS: atom_id res chain seq x y z
N MET A 1 -25.74 -15.02 -18.25
CA MET A 1 -25.29 -13.63 -18.48
C MET A 1 -24.32 -13.26 -17.36
N LYS A 2 -23.05 -13.02 -17.68
CA LYS A 2 -21.97 -12.77 -16.72
C LYS A 2 -21.22 -11.53 -17.20
N ASP A 3 -21.59 -10.36 -16.69
CA ASP A 3 -20.87 -9.12 -17.00
C ASP A 3 -19.73 -8.93 -16.00
N LYS A 4 -18.51 -8.88 -16.55
CA LYS A 4 -17.24 -8.81 -15.84
C LYS A 4 -16.88 -7.34 -15.58
N PRO A 5 -16.54 -6.92 -14.35
CA PRO A 5 -16.07 -5.55 -14.05
C PRO A 5 -14.65 -5.23 -14.56
N ILE A 6 -14.03 -6.16 -15.30
CA ILE A 6 -12.62 -6.11 -15.69
C ILE A 6 -12.38 -5.23 -16.93
N ASP A 7 -13.41 -4.95 -17.72
CA ASP A 7 -13.23 -4.31 -19.02
C ASP A 7 -13.09 -2.78 -18.98
N TYR A 8 -13.44 -2.12 -17.86
CA TYR A 8 -13.25 -0.67 -17.70
C TYR A 8 -11.76 -0.26 -17.64
N PHE A 9 -10.89 -1.13 -17.12
CA PHE A 9 -9.45 -0.83 -17.00
C PHE A 9 -8.65 -1.22 -18.25
N LYS A 10 -9.17 -2.11 -19.11
CA LYS A 10 -8.51 -2.52 -20.35
C LYS A 10 -8.62 -1.49 -21.46
N SER A 11 -9.69 -0.69 -21.48
CA SER A 11 -9.93 0.32 -22.52
C SER A 11 -9.01 1.54 -22.47
N LYS A 12 -8.19 1.67 -21.41
CA LYS A 12 -7.24 2.78 -21.21
C LYS A 12 -5.77 2.41 -21.46
N ILE A 13 -5.47 1.19 -21.91
CA ILE A 13 -4.11 0.75 -22.20
C ILE A 13 -3.87 0.89 -23.71
N PRO A 14 -2.91 1.72 -24.17
CA PRO A 14 -2.62 1.84 -25.59
C PRO A 14 -2.16 0.50 -26.17
N ASN A 15 -2.74 0.18 -27.32
CA ASN A 15 -2.66 -1.10 -28.01
C ASN A 15 -1.22 -1.35 -28.51
N ILE A 16 -0.47 -2.26 -27.88
CA ILE A 16 0.85 -2.69 -28.35
C ILE A 16 0.74 -4.17 -28.76
N ASN A 17 0.64 -4.37 -30.07
CA ASN A 17 0.62 -5.68 -30.71
C ASN A 17 1.87 -6.49 -30.33
N HIS A 18 1.71 -7.56 -29.58
CA HIS A 18 2.71 -8.60 -29.46
C HIS A 18 2.74 -9.43 -30.75
N LYS A 19 3.82 -9.34 -31.52
CA LYS A 19 4.31 -10.48 -32.32
C LYS A 19 5.49 -11.07 -31.57
N LEU A 20 5.21 -12.10 -30.77
CA LEU A 20 6.24 -12.88 -30.08
C LEU A 20 6.78 -13.91 -31.07
N THR A 21 7.84 -13.57 -31.78
CA THR A 21 8.68 -14.57 -32.48
C THR A 21 9.80 -14.95 -31.52
N ILE A 22 9.77 -16.19 -31.02
CA ILE A 22 10.84 -16.75 -30.19
C ILE A 22 11.92 -17.28 -31.13
N HIS A 23 13.10 -16.65 -31.13
CA HIS A 23 14.33 -17.28 -31.63
C HIS A 23 15.37 -17.33 -30.52
N MET A 24 15.79 -18.55 -30.19
CA MET A 24 16.90 -18.85 -29.30
C MET A 24 18.22 -18.37 -29.93
N GLY A 25 19.08 -17.71 -29.15
CA GLY A 25 20.45 -17.43 -29.57
C GLY A 25 21.18 -16.34 -28.78
N THR A 26 22.13 -16.78 -27.94
CA THR A 26 23.40 -16.11 -27.55
C THR A 26 23.38 -14.80 -26.73
N ASP A 27 23.48 -14.98 -25.40
CA ASP A 27 24.46 -14.39 -24.45
C ASP A 27 24.81 -12.88 -24.43
N LYS A 28 24.07 -11.98 -25.07
CA LYS A 28 24.29 -10.52 -24.89
C LYS A 28 23.10 -9.72 -24.33
N SER A 29 21.94 -10.34 -24.11
CA SER A 29 20.71 -9.66 -23.69
C SER A 29 20.43 -9.64 -22.17
N ILE A 30 21.14 -10.46 -21.38
CA ILE A 30 20.87 -10.60 -19.94
C ILE A 30 21.24 -9.33 -19.15
N LEU A 31 22.30 -8.62 -19.55
CA LEU A 31 22.72 -7.37 -18.90
C LEU A 31 21.75 -6.21 -19.15
N THR A 32 21.09 -6.17 -20.31
CA THR A 32 20.13 -5.11 -20.65
C THR A 32 18.75 -5.37 -20.03
N ILE A 33 18.35 -6.63 -19.85
CA ILE A 33 17.10 -6.99 -19.17
C ILE A 33 17.19 -6.71 -17.66
N LYS A 34 18.35 -6.96 -17.03
CA LYS A 34 18.56 -6.59 -15.61
C LYS A 34 18.36 -5.09 -15.36
N LYS A 35 18.79 -4.23 -16.28
CA LYS A 35 18.61 -2.77 -16.19
C LYS A 35 17.18 -2.29 -16.49
N LYS A 36 16.35 -3.09 -17.18
CA LYS A 36 15.00 -2.68 -17.61
C LYS A 36 13.86 -3.19 -16.69
N LEU A 37 14.13 -4.19 -15.86
CA LEU A 37 13.26 -4.60 -14.74
C LEU A 37 13.40 -3.69 -13.51
N GLU A 38 14.35 -2.76 -13.52
CA GLU A 38 14.46 -1.65 -12.56
C GLU A 38 13.51 -0.48 -12.87
N MET A 39 12.44 -0.71 -13.65
CA MET A 39 11.23 0.11 -13.54
C MET A 39 10.52 -0.19 -12.21
N ARG A 40 11.24 0.03 -11.11
CA ARG A 40 10.65 0.19 -9.79
C ARG A 40 9.68 1.35 -9.91
N VAL A 41 8.43 1.14 -9.52
CA VAL A 41 7.55 2.22 -9.04
C VAL A 41 8.46 3.13 -8.23
N ASN A 42 8.68 4.37 -8.69
CA ASN A 42 9.66 5.30 -8.11
C ASN A 42 9.70 5.06 -6.60
N HIS A 43 10.78 4.47 -6.07
CA HIS A 43 10.89 4.29 -4.63
C HIS A 43 10.89 5.70 -4.06
N ILE A 44 9.74 6.12 -3.55
CA ILE A 44 9.64 7.35 -2.80
C ILE A 44 10.64 7.17 -1.68
N ASN A 45 11.65 8.03 -1.61
CA ASN A 45 12.54 8.01 -0.45
C ASN A 45 11.66 8.33 0.77
N PRO A 46 11.41 7.38 1.68
CA PRO A 46 10.47 7.64 2.77
C PRO A 46 10.94 8.79 3.66
N GLU A 47 12.26 9.01 3.72
CA GLU A 47 12.89 10.10 4.47
C GLU A 47 12.69 11.48 3.83
N SER A 48 12.34 11.57 2.55
CA SER A 48 12.04 12.83 1.88
C SER A 48 10.58 13.25 1.97
N ILE A 49 9.70 12.43 2.57
CA ILE A 49 8.29 12.81 2.77
C ILE A 49 8.18 13.83 3.89
N THR A 50 7.64 15.01 3.55
CA THR A 50 7.32 16.05 4.51
C THR A 50 5.99 15.80 5.20
N LEU A 51 5.80 16.43 6.37
CA LEU A 51 4.54 16.36 7.11
C LEU A 51 3.36 16.90 6.29
N ASP A 52 3.57 17.95 5.50
CA ASP A 52 2.50 18.51 4.67
C ASP A 52 2.09 17.52 3.57
N LYS A 53 3.07 16.86 2.95
CA LYS A 53 2.77 15.87 1.92
C LYS A 53 1.99 14.67 2.46
N ILE A 54 2.35 14.19 3.65
CA ILE A 54 1.63 13.06 4.25
C ILE A 54 0.21 13.44 4.68
N LYS A 55 -0.01 14.70 5.08
CA LYS A 55 -1.35 15.22 5.37
C LYS A 55 -2.22 15.27 4.11
N GLU A 56 -1.67 15.68 2.96
CA GLU A 56 -2.39 15.59 1.68
C GLU A 56 -2.77 14.15 1.36
N MET A 57 -1.84 13.20 1.51
CA MET A 57 -2.13 11.77 1.32
C MET A 57 -3.22 11.27 2.26
N ASN A 58 -3.25 11.77 3.51
CA ASN A 58 -4.29 11.42 4.46
C ASN A 58 -5.69 11.93 4.04
N ILE A 59 -5.77 13.12 3.47
CA ILE A 59 -7.03 13.65 2.92
C ILE A 59 -7.54 12.72 1.81
N GLU A 60 -6.67 12.29 0.89
CA GLU A 60 -7.04 11.36 -0.19
C GLU A 60 -7.44 9.98 0.34
N PHE A 61 -6.74 9.48 1.36
CA PHE A 61 -7.09 8.23 2.02
C PHE A 61 -8.48 8.29 2.68
N ASN A 62 -8.82 9.39 3.35
CA ASN A 62 -10.15 9.56 3.96
C ASN A 62 -11.26 9.64 2.89
N LYS A 63 -11.02 10.37 1.79
CA LYS A 63 -11.95 10.38 0.64
C LYS A 63 -12.15 8.98 0.05
N TYR A 64 -11.12 8.14 0.07
CA TYR A 64 -11.25 6.75 -0.33
C TYR A 64 -12.12 5.96 0.66
N LEU A 65 -11.93 6.13 1.98
CA LEU A 65 -12.78 5.48 2.98
C LEU A 65 -14.25 5.90 2.87
N ASP A 66 -14.51 7.17 2.57
CA ASP A 66 -15.87 7.68 2.36
C ASP A 66 -16.58 6.94 1.20
N LYS A 67 -15.83 6.54 0.17
CA LYS A 67 -16.34 5.76 -0.97
C LYS A 67 -16.60 4.29 -0.63
N LEU A 68 -16.01 3.75 0.44
CA LEU A 68 -16.17 2.33 0.78
C LEU A 68 -17.55 1.99 1.33
N ASN A 69 -18.34 3.00 1.74
CA ASN A 69 -19.64 2.90 2.44
C ASN A 69 -19.59 1.97 3.66
N ILE A 70 -19.89 2.50 4.85
CA ILE A 70 -19.95 1.66 6.05
C ILE A 70 -21.19 0.77 5.98
N ASN A 71 -20.96 -0.48 5.63
CA ASN A 71 -21.94 -1.55 5.55
C ASN A 71 -21.31 -2.86 6.07
N LYS A 72 -22.04 -3.97 6.00
CA LYS A 72 -21.57 -5.29 6.48
C LYS A 72 -20.24 -5.73 5.84
N LEU A 73 -19.89 -5.23 4.66
CA LEU A 73 -18.65 -5.55 3.94
C LEU A 73 -17.52 -4.53 4.19
N PHE A 74 -17.75 -3.48 4.99
CA PHE A 74 -16.78 -2.42 5.21
C PHE A 74 -15.46 -2.96 5.78
N ILE A 75 -15.52 -3.82 6.79
CA ILE A 75 -14.32 -4.43 7.39
C ILE A 75 -13.53 -5.23 6.35
N GLU A 76 -14.19 -6.00 5.50
CA GLU A 76 -13.53 -6.79 4.45
C GLU A 76 -12.87 -5.90 3.39
N ARG A 77 -13.51 -4.78 3.05
CA ARG A 77 -13.00 -3.80 2.10
C ARG A 77 -11.83 -3.03 2.69
N LEU A 78 -11.95 -2.59 3.94
CA LEU A 78 -10.92 -1.90 4.69
C LEU A 78 -9.69 -2.78 4.88
N TYR A 79 -9.86 -4.05 5.23
CA TYR A 79 -8.78 -5.04 5.28
C TYR A 79 -8.12 -5.25 3.90
N LYS A 80 -8.86 -4.97 2.82
CA LYS A 80 -8.34 -5.06 1.46
C LYS A 80 -7.75 -3.74 0.93
N ALA A 81 -7.89 -2.63 1.65
CA ALA A 81 -7.42 -1.33 1.21
C ALA A 81 -5.89 -1.24 1.20
N GLU A 82 -5.38 -0.32 0.38
CA GLU A 82 -4.00 0.17 0.53
C GLU A 82 -3.98 1.21 1.65
N LEU A 83 -3.07 1.04 2.62
CA LEU A 83 -3.04 1.86 3.83
C LEU A 83 -2.09 3.07 3.73
N ALA A 84 -1.45 3.31 2.59
CA ALA A 84 -0.60 4.48 2.40
C ALA A 84 -1.41 5.78 2.59
N GLY A 85 -0.87 6.71 3.38
CA GLY A 85 -1.56 7.94 3.79
C GLY A 85 -2.49 7.78 5.00
N ALA A 86 -2.72 6.56 5.50
CA ALA A 86 -3.59 6.36 6.66
C ALA A 86 -2.98 6.98 7.92
N LYS A 87 -3.80 7.76 8.64
CA LYS A 87 -3.52 8.21 10.00
C LYS A 87 -3.83 7.06 10.97
N ILE A 88 -2.83 6.62 11.71
CA ILE A 88 -2.93 5.48 12.62
C ILE A 88 -2.43 5.83 14.02
N PHE A 89 -2.77 4.96 14.97
CA PHE A 89 -2.38 5.10 16.36
C PHE A 89 -1.69 3.83 16.85
N LEU A 90 -0.43 3.96 17.26
CA LEU A 90 0.35 2.90 17.90
C LEU A 90 0.18 2.95 19.40
N ARG A 91 0.16 1.79 20.07
CA ARG A 91 0.24 1.74 21.52
C ARG A 91 1.67 2.08 21.97
N ASP A 92 1.80 2.90 23.01
CA ASP A 92 3.09 3.11 23.66
C ASP A 92 3.37 1.94 24.62
N TYR A 93 4.44 1.18 24.38
CA TYR A 93 4.80 0.05 25.25
C TYR A 93 5.23 0.50 26.65
N SER A 94 5.75 1.72 26.78
CA SER A 94 6.12 2.29 28.09
C SER A 94 4.91 2.85 28.83
N ASN A 95 3.82 3.14 28.14
CA ASN A 95 2.57 3.61 28.74
C ASN A 95 1.35 3.07 27.95
N PRO A 96 0.77 1.93 28.36
CA PRO A 96 -0.27 1.24 27.60
C PRO A 96 -1.54 2.05 27.34
N THR A 97 -1.79 3.12 28.11
CA THR A 97 -2.95 4.01 27.93
C THR A 97 -2.71 5.11 26.90
N LYS A 98 -1.45 5.35 26.53
CA LYS A 98 -1.06 6.37 25.57
C LYS A 98 -1.08 5.81 24.14
N LEU A 99 -1.77 6.54 23.28
CA LEU A 99 -1.74 6.32 21.84
C LEU A 99 -0.81 7.32 21.17
N ILE A 100 0.00 6.81 20.26
CA ILE A 100 0.96 7.56 19.49
C ILE A 100 0.40 7.74 18.07
N GLU A 101 0.16 8.99 17.69
CA GLU A 101 -0.22 9.35 16.34
C GLU A 101 0.94 9.14 15.36
N CYS A 102 0.64 8.47 14.23
CA CYS A 102 1.55 8.23 13.12
C CYS A 102 0.78 8.31 11.79
N TYR A 103 1.52 8.46 10.69
CA TYR A 103 0.99 8.30 9.34
C TYR A 103 1.73 7.17 8.62
N ILE A 104 1.02 6.32 7.89
CA ILE A 104 1.64 5.30 7.04
C ILE A 104 2.16 5.97 5.77
N ILE A 105 3.47 5.87 5.53
CA ILE A 105 4.12 6.32 4.30
C ILE A 105 3.99 5.24 3.22
N GLU A 106 4.39 4.03 3.57
CA GLU A 106 4.50 2.91 2.64
C GLU A 106 4.19 1.61 3.36
N GLU A 107 3.38 0.76 2.74
CA GLU A 107 3.18 -0.62 3.16
C GLU A 107 4.07 -1.54 2.31
N ARG A 108 5.05 -2.19 2.96
CA ARG A 108 5.91 -3.20 2.33
C ARG A 108 5.41 -4.60 2.69
N GLU A 109 6.02 -5.60 2.06
CA GLU A 109 5.68 -7.01 2.26
C GLU A 109 5.72 -7.41 3.75
N ASN A 110 6.83 -7.12 4.44
CA ASN A 110 7.06 -7.54 5.82
C ASN A 110 7.14 -6.39 6.82
N SER A 111 6.97 -5.14 6.37
CA SER A 111 7.14 -3.96 7.20
C SER A 111 6.20 -2.83 6.83
N LEU A 112 5.89 -1.99 7.81
CA LEU A 112 5.20 -0.72 7.62
C LEU A 112 6.20 0.41 7.85
N ILE A 113 6.27 1.35 6.91
CA ILE A 113 7.02 2.58 7.09
C ILE A 113 6.04 3.67 7.52
N VAL A 114 6.35 4.33 8.62
CA VAL A 114 5.47 5.34 9.21
C VAL A 114 6.23 6.60 9.57
N LEU A 115 5.56 7.74 9.44
CA LEU A 115 6.00 9.02 9.97
C LEU A 115 5.38 9.24 11.36
N LYS A 116 6.24 9.34 12.39
CA LYS A 116 5.87 9.86 13.70
C LYS A 116 6.43 11.29 13.85
N TRP A 117 7.48 11.46 14.65
CA TRP A 117 8.38 12.62 14.64
C TRP A 117 9.52 12.44 13.63
N LYS A 118 9.81 11.19 13.28
CA LYS A 118 10.76 10.76 12.27
C LYS A 118 10.21 9.52 11.57
N VAL A 119 10.79 9.21 10.42
CA VAL A 119 10.49 7.95 9.72
C VAL A 119 10.94 6.78 10.58
N LYS A 120 10.05 5.80 10.74
CA LYS A 120 10.32 4.54 11.42
C LYS A 120 9.80 3.39 10.57
N ILE A 121 10.52 2.28 10.65
CA ILE A 121 10.14 1.02 10.01
C ILE A 121 9.74 0.05 11.12
N TYR A 122 8.54 -0.51 11.01
CA TYR A 122 8.02 -1.50 11.95
C TYR A 122 7.82 -2.84 11.24
N PRO A 123 8.33 -3.95 11.76
CA PRO A 123 8.00 -5.28 11.27
C PRO A 123 6.50 -5.55 11.46
N LYS A 124 5.82 -6.04 10.42
CA LYS A 124 4.39 -6.39 10.47
C LYS A 124 4.09 -7.44 11.55
N SER A 125 5.00 -8.40 11.75
CA SER A 125 4.88 -9.44 12.80
C SER A 125 4.93 -8.93 14.24
N ARG A 126 5.24 -7.65 14.47
CA ARG A 126 5.41 -7.08 15.82
C ARG A 126 4.65 -5.77 16.02
N ILE A 127 3.68 -5.47 15.16
CA ILE A 127 2.94 -4.21 15.23
C ILE A 127 1.44 -4.47 15.28
N GLU A 128 0.80 -3.77 16.21
CA GLU A 128 -0.63 -3.56 16.23
C GLU A 128 -0.88 -2.06 16.17
N PHE A 129 -1.90 -1.66 15.42
CA PHE A 129 -2.25 -0.25 15.32
C PHE A 129 -3.74 -0.07 15.15
N TYR A 130 -4.19 1.12 15.50
CA TYR A 130 -5.59 1.51 15.35
C TYR A 130 -5.75 2.52 14.23
N LEU A 131 -6.79 2.32 13.43
CA LEU A 131 -7.33 3.34 12.55
C LEU A 131 -8.64 3.84 13.18
N ILE A 132 -8.77 5.15 13.33
CA ILE A 132 -10.00 5.77 13.86
C ILE A 132 -10.70 6.44 12.68
N TYR A 133 -11.90 5.97 12.36
CA TYR A 133 -12.71 6.52 11.28
C TYR A 133 -14.17 6.57 11.72
N GLN A 134 -14.80 7.74 11.60
CA GLN A 134 -16.16 8.04 12.08
C GLN A 134 -16.39 7.61 13.55
N ASN A 135 -15.45 7.95 14.44
CA ASN A 135 -15.45 7.58 15.87
C ASN A 135 -15.43 6.07 16.17
N ILE A 136 -15.23 5.22 15.16
CA ILE A 136 -15.05 3.78 15.34
C ILE A 136 -13.55 3.47 15.30
N LYS A 137 -13.09 2.66 16.26
CA LYS A 137 -11.71 2.23 16.38
C LYS A 137 -11.54 0.85 15.76
N TYR A 138 -10.82 0.78 14.65
CA TYR A 138 -10.51 -0.45 13.94
C TYR A 138 -9.10 -0.91 14.32
N LEU A 139 -8.99 -2.10 14.91
CA LEU A 139 -7.71 -2.72 15.24
C LEU A 139 -7.17 -3.49 14.04
N PHE A 140 -5.92 -3.19 13.67
CA PHE A 140 -5.14 -3.97 12.72
C PHE A 140 -4.05 -4.74 13.47
N ILE A 141 -4.03 -6.04 13.24
CA ILE A 141 -2.95 -6.93 13.66
C ILE A 141 -2.00 -7.04 12.47
N GLY A 142 -0.80 -6.50 12.59
CA GLY A 142 0.16 -6.37 11.49
C GLY A 142 0.52 -7.71 10.85
N GLU A 143 0.59 -8.78 11.63
CA GLU A 143 0.87 -10.15 11.16
C GLU A 143 -0.16 -10.64 10.12
N ASN A 144 -1.39 -10.15 10.20
CA ASN A 144 -2.46 -10.49 9.26
C ASN A 144 -2.52 -9.54 8.06
N LEU A 145 -1.79 -8.42 8.07
CA LEU A 145 -1.76 -7.54 6.89
C LEU A 145 -1.18 -8.28 5.70
N LYS A 146 -1.77 -8.04 4.53
CA LYS A 146 -1.40 -8.73 3.29
C LYS A 146 0.12 -8.68 3.07
N LEU A 147 0.68 -9.81 2.65
CA LEU A 147 1.89 -9.81 1.84
C LEU A 147 1.60 -9.01 0.56
N ASN A 148 2.57 -8.21 0.11
CA ASN A 148 2.43 -7.32 -1.03
C ASN A 148 1.72 -8.02 -2.20
N ARG A 149 0.57 -7.50 -2.66
CA ARG A 149 -0.20 -8.11 -3.77
C ARG A 149 0.30 -7.70 -5.15
N PHE A 150 1.33 -6.86 -5.21
CA PHE A 150 2.09 -6.66 -6.43
C PHE A 150 3.03 -7.85 -6.58
N PHE A 151 3.03 -8.50 -7.75
CA PHE A 151 3.74 -9.74 -8.13
C PHE A 151 3.01 -11.08 -7.88
N LYS A 152 1.98 -11.33 -8.69
CA LYS A 152 1.92 -12.58 -9.46
C LYS A 152 1.43 -12.28 -10.89
N SER A 153 2.39 -12.31 -11.82
CA SER A 153 2.20 -12.63 -13.24
C SER A 153 3.17 -13.75 -13.56
#